data_AF-A0A432K6N6-F1
#
_entry.id   AF-A0A432K6N6-F1
#
_cell.length_a   1.000
_cell.length_b   1.000
_cell.length_c   1.000
_cell.angle_alpha   90.00
_cell.angle_beta   90.00
_cell.angle_gamma   90.00
#
_symmetry.space_group_name_H-M   'P 1'
#
loop_
_entity.id
_entity.type
_entity.pdbx_description
1 polymer ?
#
loop_
_entity_poly.entity_id
_entity_poly.type
_entity_poly.pdbx_seq_one_letter_code
_entity_poly.pdbx_strand_id
1 'polypeptide(L)' 'MPITNETLKAMIRDYNGLELSDEELELVRPELENYFAELKKLEDLDLSDAFSGRLMNLSD' A
#
# COMPACT_ATOMS: atom_id res chain seq x y z
N MET A 1 -3.69 4.75 11.24
CA MET A 1 -3.96 3.64 12.17
C MET A 1 -2.83 2.63 12.06
N PRO A 2 -2.36 2.04 13.17
CA PRO A 2 -1.43 0.91 13.11
C PRO A 2 -2.16 -0.34 12.58
N ILE A 3 -1.48 -1.10 11.73
CA ILE A 3 -2.00 -2.36 11.18
C ILE A 3 -1.76 -3.49 12.20
N THR A 4 -2.81 -4.28 12.47
CA THR A 4 -2.75 -5.41 13.41
C THR A 4 -2.12 -6.65 12.75
N ASN A 5 -1.58 -7.57 13.55
CA ASN A 5 -1.08 -8.85 13.03
C ASN A 5 -2.17 -9.66 12.33
N GLU A 6 -3.39 -9.63 12.85
CA GLU A 6 -4.53 -10.30 12.20
C GLU A 6 -4.80 -9.72 10.81
N THR A 7 -4.66 -8.41 10.63
CA THR A 7 -4.78 -7.78 9.31
C THR A 7 -3.65 -8.22 8.37
N LEU A 8 -2.40 -8.27 8.85
CA LEU A 8 -1.27 -8.73 8.03
C LEU A 8 -1.42 -10.20 7.62
N LYS A 9 -1.83 -11.08 8.56
CA LYS A 9 -2.11 -12.50 8.27
C LYS A 9 -3.24 -12.66 7.27
N ALA A 10 -4.31 -11.86 7.38
CA ALA A 10 -5.39 -11.85 6.41
C ALA A 10 -4.90 -11.44 5.01
N MET A 11 -4.07 -10.39 4.91
CA MET A 11 -3.48 -9.95 3.64
C MET A 11 -2.57 -11.03 3.04
N ILE A 12 -1.68 -11.64 3.85
CA ILE A 12 -0.83 -12.74 3.41
C ILE A 12 -1.68 -13.86 2.80
N ARG A 13 -2.77 -14.27 3.46
CA ARG A 13 -3.66 -15.31 2.95
C ARG A 13 -4.37 -14.88 1.67
N ASP A 14 -4.89 -13.65 1.63
CA ASP A 14 -5.72 -13.18 0.51
C ASP A 14 -4.89 -12.88 -0.76
N TYR A 15 -3.58 -12.64 -0.61
CA TYR A 15 -2.64 -12.39 -1.72
C TYR A 15 -1.68 -13.56 -2.00
N ASN A 16 -1.97 -14.78 -1.51
CA ASN A 16 -1.12 -15.97 -1.66
C ASN A 16 0.35 -15.73 -1.23
N GLY A 17 0.54 -14.99 -0.13
CA GLY A 17 1.84 -14.75 0.48
C GLY A 17 2.39 -15.94 1.24
N LEU A 18 3.61 -15.77 1.77
CA LEU A 18 4.25 -16.76 2.63
C LEU A 18 3.65 -16.69 4.03
N GLU A 19 3.25 -17.83 4.60
CA GLU A 19 2.83 -17.88 6.00
C GLU A 19 4.00 -17.48 6.91
N LEU A 20 3.73 -16.56 7.83
CA LEU A 20 4.67 -16.06 8.81
C LEU A 20 4.10 -16.26 10.22
N SER A 21 4.96 -16.68 11.13
CA SER A 21 4.67 -16.67 12.57
C SER A 21 4.57 -15.25 13.11
N ASP A 22 4.00 -15.09 14.30
CA ASP A 22 3.94 -13.77 14.96
C ASP A 22 5.33 -13.19 15.23
N GLU A 23 6.31 -14.03 15.56
CA GLU A 23 7.70 -13.61 15.78
C GLU A 23 8.33 -13.07 14.48
N GLU A 24 8.10 -13.74 13.36
CA GLU A 24 8.56 -13.28 12.04
C GLU A 24 7.87 -11.99 11.59
N LEU A 25 6.58 -11.83 11.91
CA LEU A 25 5.82 -10.61 11.63
C LEU A 25 6.38 -9.41 12.41
N GLU A 26 6.78 -9.59 13.67
CA GLU A 26 7.42 -8.52 14.45
C GLU A 26 8.78 -8.13 13.90
N LEU A 27 9.54 -9.08 13.33
CA LEU A 27 10.83 -8.79 12.69
C LEU A 27 10.68 -7.92 11.43
N VAL A 28 9.62 -8.14 10.63
CA VAL A 28 9.39 -7.38 9.39
C VAL A 28 8.55 -6.12 9.61
N ARG A 29 7.93 -5.95 10.78
CA ARG A 29 7.09 -4.79 11.09
C ARG A 29 7.75 -3.43 10.84
N PRO A 30 9.02 -3.18 11.26
CA PRO A 30 9.64 -1.87 11.06
C PRO A 30 9.78 -1.50 9.58
N GLU A 31 10.10 -2.46 8.72
CA GLU A 31 10.17 -2.28 7.27
C GLU A 31 8.79 -1.96 6.68
N LEU A 32 7.75 -2.70 7.10
CA LEU A 32 6.38 -2.45 6.67
C LEU A 32 5.90 -1.05 7.07
N GLU A 33 6.19 -0.62 8.31
CA GLU A 33 5.86 0.72 8.77
C GLU A 33 6.54 1.81 7.96
N ASN A 34 7.80 1.61 7.56
CA ASN A 34 8.49 2.52 6.64
C ASN A 34 7.79 2.59 5.28
N TYR A 35 7.44 1.46 4.68
CA TYR A 35 6.69 1.44 3.41
C TYR A 35 5.35 2.16 3.53
N PHE A 36 4.59 1.93 4.61
CA PHE A 36 3.33 2.65 4.85
C PHE A 36 3.53 4.16 5.04
N ALA A 37 4.62 4.58 5.68
CA ALA A 37 4.95 5.98 5.83
C ALA A 37 5.24 6.64 4.46
N GLU A 38 5.95 5.95 3.57
CA GLU A 38 6.17 6.43 2.20
C GLU A 38 4.87 6.47 1.38
N LEU A 39 4.01 5.45 1.49
CA LEU A 39 2.73 5.41 0.78
C LEU A 39 1.81 6.56 1.17
N LYS A 40 1.80 7.00 2.43
CA LYS A 40 1.03 8.18 2.84
C LYS A 40 1.45 9.45 2.13
N LYS A 41 2.72 9.58 1.74
CA LYS A 41 3.18 10.75 0.97
C LYS A 41 2.57 10.81 -0.43
N LEU A 42 2.13 9.66 -0.96
CA LEU A 42 1.38 9.60 -2.22
C LEU A 42 -0.07 10.04 -2.06
N GLU A 43 -0.64 9.94 -0.85
CA GLU A 43 -2.01 10.40 -0.57
C GLU A 43 -2.13 11.92 -0.70
N ASP A 44 -1.05 12.64 -0.36
CA ASP A 44 -0.93 14.09 -0.52
C ASP A 44 -0.49 14.53 -1.93
N LEU A 45 -0.23 13.58 -2.84
CA LEU A 45 0.24 13.89 -4.19
C LEU A 45 -0.94 14.32 -5.07
N ASP A 46 -1.05 15.63 -5.31
CA ASP A 46 -2.00 16.18 -6.27
C ASP A 46 -1.50 15.98 -7.72
N LEU A 47 -2.23 15.16 -8.48
CA LEU A 47 -1.98 14.88 -9.90
C LEU A 47 -2.98 15.57 -10.83
N SER A 48 -3.84 16.45 -10.32
CA SER A 48 -4.89 17.12 -11.09
C SER A 48 -4.33 17.91 -12.29
N ASP A 49 -3.15 18.51 -12.15
CA ASP A 49 -2.45 19.24 -13.21
C ASP A 49 -1.56 18.35 -14.12
N ALA A 50 -1.36 17.08 -13.77
CA ALA A 50 -0.52 16.16 -14.53
C ALA A 50 -1.28 15.46 -15.68
N PHE A 51 -2.59 15.26 -15.54
CA PHE A 51 -3.44 14.79 -16.64
C PHE A 51 -3.78 15.95 -17.58
N SER A 52 -2.99 16.12 -18.63
CA SER A 52 -3.34 17.05 -19.69
C SER A 52 -4.69 16.66 -20.31
N GLY A 53 -5.69 17.54 -20.20
CA GLY A 53 -7.01 17.39 -20.85
C GLY A 53 -6.96 17.21 -22.37
N ARG A 54 -5.77 17.30 -23.00
CA ARG A 54 -5.54 16.97 -24.41
C ARG A 54 -5.72 15.48 -24.74
N LEU A 55 -5.65 14.58 -23.75
CA LEU A 55 -5.86 13.15 -23.94
C LEU A 55 -7.34 12.72 -23.85
N MET A 56 -8.25 13.63 -23.49
CA MET A 56 -9.70 13.37 -23.38
C MET A 56 -10.48 13.66 -24.68
N ASN A 57 -9.80 13.74 -25.83
CA ASN A 57 -10.49 13.66 -27.13
C ASN A 57 -10.46 12.21 -27.62
N LEU A 58 -11.25 11.35 -26.98
CA LEU A 58 -11.76 10.17 -27.66
C LEU A 58 -12.91 10.66 -28.53
N SER A 59 -12.64 10.89 -29.81
CA SER A 59 -13.68 11.06 -30.82
C SER A 59 -14.58 9.82 -30.82
N ASP A 60 -15.90 10.04 -30.93
CA ASP A 60 -16.93 8.97 -31.03
C ASP A 60 -16.59 7.89 -32.08
#